data_AF-A0AAU0Y3R3-F1
#
_entry.id   AF-A0AAU0Y3R3-F1
#
_cell.length_a   1.000
_cell.length_b   1.000
_cell.length_c   1.000
_cell.angle_alpha   90.00
_cell.angle_beta   90.00
_cell.angle_gamma   90.00
#
_symmetry.space_group_name_H-M   'P 1'
#
loop_
_entity.id
_entity.type
_entity.pdbx_description
1 polymer ?
#
loop_
_entity_poly.entity_id
_entity_poly.type
_entity_poly.pdbx_seq_one_letter_code
_entity_poly.pdbx_strand_id
1 'polypeptide(L)'
;MQRVRVKALMSALTLTAATGAAWLGLATPAQAATCYWYSGQTGTSSNCDNQDPDVLAASCGGQTIYSTRLKRSYDGVADGPLLELRYSPSCRTVWGRLTGAWGTDYDQSGCTVTVHRNSDGQEYSRKPAFGATNATVWSNTVYDAGVAAYVKANCDTGPGYQYNGQTASY
;
A
#
# COMPACT_ATOMS: atom_id res chain seq x y z
N MET A 1 -55.11 -12.78 61.25
CA MET A 1 -54.42 -11.63 61.87
C MET A 1 -54.12 -10.60 60.78
N GLN A 2 -54.46 -9.36 61.07
CA GLN A 2 -54.53 -8.18 60.22
C GLN A 2 -53.27 -7.32 60.42
N ARG A 3 -52.73 -6.70 59.35
CA ARG A 3 -52.05 -5.37 59.29
C ARG A 3 -51.33 -5.24 57.93
N VAL A 4 -51.79 -4.40 56.99
CA VAL A 4 -51.71 -2.91 56.90
C VAL A 4 -50.41 -2.42 56.21
N ARG A 5 -50.65 -1.98 54.98
CA ARG A 5 -50.05 -0.93 54.12
C ARG A 5 -48.84 -0.07 54.57
N VAL A 6 -47.97 0.09 53.57
CA VAL A 6 -47.31 1.33 53.05
C VAL A 6 -46.23 2.00 53.89
N LYS A 7 -45.03 2.10 53.29
CA LYS A 7 -44.19 3.32 53.28
C LYS A 7 -43.25 3.25 52.07
N ALA A 8 -43.61 3.94 50.99
CA ALA A 8 -42.66 4.35 49.96
C ALA A 8 -42.12 5.72 50.38
N LEU A 9 -40.81 5.83 50.54
CA LEU A 9 -40.12 7.07 50.85
C LEU A 9 -39.00 7.29 49.83
N MET A 10 -39.08 8.48 49.24
CA MET A 10 -38.25 9.07 48.21
C MET A 10 -36.74 8.95 48.48
N SER A 11 -35.97 8.83 47.41
CA SER A 11 -34.58 9.31 47.39
C SER A 11 -34.33 9.98 46.04
N ALA A 12 -34.25 11.31 46.10
CA ALA A 12 -33.91 12.18 44.99
C ALA A 12 -32.42 12.02 44.67
N LEU A 13 -32.12 11.48 43.50
CA LEU A 13 -30.76 11.40 42.99
C LEU A 13 -30.39 12.75 42.35
N THR A 14 -29.45 13.45 42.99
CA THR A 14 -28.92 14.74 42.56
C THR A 14 -27.98 14.50 41.36
N LEU A 15 -28.40 14.92 40.16
CA LEU A 15 -27.52 14.99 38.99
C LEU A 15 -26.49 16.10 39.20
N THR A 16 -25.22 15.74 39.38
CA THR A 16 -24.09 16.66 39.26
C THR A 16 -23.65 16.67 37.80
N ALA A 17 -23.89 17.78 37.10
CA ALA A 17 -23.41 18.00 35.75
C ALA A 17 -21.89 18.22 35.78
N ALA A 18 -21.13 17.25 35.28
CA ALA A 18 -19.70 17.42 35.00
C ALA A 18 -19.56 18.12 33.64
N THR A 19 -19.13 19.37 33.65
CA THR A 19 -18.70 20.13 32.47
C THR A 19 -17.40 19.53 31.93
N GLY A 20 -17.53 18.62 30.96
CA GLY A 20 -16.41 18.13 30.16
C GLY A 20 -15.97 19.20 29.17
N ALA A 21 -14.81 19.81 29.40
CA ALA A 21 -14.15 20.67 28.42
C ALA A 21 -13.76 19.82 27.19
N ALA A 22 -14.48 20.01 26.09
CA ALA A 22 -14.13 19.45 24.80
C ALA A 22 -12.83 20.10 24.31
N TRP A 23 -11.70 19.41 24.49
CA TRP A 23 -10.48 19.72 23.78
C TRP A 23 -10.70 19.47 22.30
N LEU A 24 -11.07 20.52 21.57
CA LEU A 24 -10.98 20.57 20.11
C LEU A 24 -9.50 20.59 19.74
N GLY A 25 -8.88 19.41 19.76
CA GLY A 25 -7.57 19.20 19.16
C GLY A 25 -7.68 19.47 17.68
N LEU A 26 -7.23 20.65 17.26
CA LEU A 26 -6.95 20.96 15.86
C LEU A 26 -5.91 19.93 15.39
N ALA A 27 -6.36 18.89 14.70
CA ALA A 27 -5.47 18.01 13.96
C ALA A 27 -4.77 18.87 12.91
N THR A 28 -3.52 19.24 13.18
CA THR A 28 -2.66 19.82 12.15
C THR A 28 -2.62 18.81 11.01
N PRO A 29 -2.87 19.20 9.75
CA PRO A 29 -2.76 18.27 8.64
C PRO A 29 -1.36 17.66 8.71
N ALA A 30 -1.30 16.32 8.77
CA ALA A 30 -0.04 15.62 8.63
C ALA A 30 0.61 16.13 7.35
N GLN A 31 1.74 16.81 7.48
CA GLN A 31 2.48 17.29 6.32
C GLN A 31 2.81 16.04 5.50
N ALA A 32 2.15 15.87 4.35
CA ALA A 32 2.51 14.82 3.41
C ALA A 32 4.00 14.98 3.15
N ALA A 33 4.79 13.97 3.49
CA ALA A 33 6.23 14.03 3.34
C ALA A 33 6.53 14.39 1.88
N THR A 34 7.03 15.61 1.66
CA THR A 34 7.34 16.08 0.32
C THR A 34 8.57 15.34 -0.15
N CYS A 35 8.37 14.31 -0.96
CA CYS A 35 9.44 13.72 -1.76
C CYS A 35 9.94 14.78 -2.73
N TYR A 36 11.23 15.08 -2.69
CA TYR A 36 11.85 16.00 -3.63
C TYR A 36 13.22 15.46 -4.02
N TRP A 37 13.49 15.42 -5.33
CA TRP A 37 14.84 15.24 -5.83
C TRP A 37 15.47 16.61 -6.07
N TYR A 38 16.74 16.78 -5.72
CA TYR A 38 17.51 17.97 -6.05
C TYR A 38 18.74 17.62 -6.88
N SER A 39 19.07 18.52 -7.82
CA SER A 39 20.25 18.37 -8.67
C SER A 39 21.51 18.30 -7.81
N GLY A 40 22.33 17.27 -8.03
CA GLY A 40 23.55 17.01 -7.26
C GLY A 40 23.38 16.07 -6.06
N GLN A 41 22.18 15.55 -5.80
CA GLN A 41 22.02 14.45 -4.84
C GLN A 41 22.84 13.24 -5.33
N THR A 42 23.77 12.79 -4.48
CA THR A 42 24.64 11.63 -4.72
C THR A 42 24.26 10.51 -3.75
N GLY A 43 24.50 9.26 -4.16
CA GLY A 43 24.24 8.08 -3.34
C GLY A 43 23.09 7.22 -3.85
N THR A 44 22.84 6.12 -3.15
CA THR A 44 21.87 5.09 -3.52
C THR A 44 20.52 5.26 -2.81
N SER A 45 20.26 6.39 -2.15
CA SER A 45 19.00 6.61 -1.44
C SER A 45 18.47 8.04 -1.54
N SER A 46 17.16 8.19 -1.42
CA SER A 46 16.45 9.46 -1.29
C SER A 46 15.36 9.40 -0.21
N ASN A 47 14.81 10.55 0.17
CA ASN A 47 13.66 10.63 1.07
C ASN A 47 12.36 10.08 0.45
N CYS A 48 12.39 9.77 -0.85
CA CYS A 48 11.31 9.14 -1.58
C CYS A 48 11.37 7.62 -1.54
N ASP A 49 12.44 7.02 -1.04
CA ASP A 49 12.51 5.57 -0.91
C ASP A 49 11.47 5.06 0.08
N ASN A 50 10.95 3.86 -0.20
CA ASN A 50 9.98 3.15 0.62
C ASN A 50 8.67 3.93 0.87
N GLN A 51 8.35 4.92 0.04
CA GLN A 51 7.09 5.66 0.13
C GLN A 51 6.02 5.03 -0.75
N ASP A 52 4.76 5.26 -0.39
CA ASP A 52 3.63 4.86 -1.22
C ASP A 52 3.51 5.83 -2.42
N PRO A 53 3.54 5.34 -3.66
CA PRO A 53 3.43 6.21 -4.83
C PRO A 53 2.09 6.95 -4.91
N ASP A 54 1.01 6.48 -4.30
CA ASP A 54 -0.25 7.24 -4.25
C ASP A 54 -0.12 8.50 -3.37
N VAL A 55 0.70 8.43 -2.31
CA VAL A 55 1.04 9.61 -1.48
C VAL A 55 1.93 10.57 -2.27
N LEU A 56 2.80 10.04 -3.13
CA LEU A 56 3.72 10.83 -3.94
C LEU A 56 3.12 11.35 -5.26
N ALA A 57 2.01 10.80 -5.73
CA ALA A 57 1.50 11.04 -7.08
C ALA A 57 1.26 12.52 -7.39
N ALA A 58 0.84 13.31 -6.39
CA ALA A 58 0.61 14.74 -6.54
C ALA A 58 1.89 15.54 -6.81
N SER A 59 3.05 15.12 -6.27
CA SER A 59 4.34 15.83 -6.43
C SER A 59 5.25 15.19 -7.49
N CYS A 60 5.15 13.88 -7.66
CA CYS A 60 6.03 13.10 -8.53
C CYS A 60 5.39 12.73 -9.86
N GLY A 61 4.06 12.68 -9.95
CA GLY A 61 3.40 12.06 -11.10
C GLY A 61 3.91 10.65 -11.34
N GLY A 62 3.94 10.22 -12.61
CA GLY A 62 4.58 8.96 -13.00
C GLY A 62 3.89 8.32 -14.19
N GLN A 63 4.66 7.67 -15.04
CA GLN A 63 4.17 7.04 -16.28
C GLN A 63 4.61 5.58 -16.37
N THR A 64 3.81 4.75 -17.03
CA THR A 64 4.19 3.37 -17.33
C THR A 64 5.28 3.36 -18.40
N ILE A 65 6.41 2.72 -18.10
CA ILE A 65 7.53 2.54 -19.04
C ILE A 65 7.47 1.14 -19.67
N TYR A 66 7.15 0.12 -18.87
CA TYR A 66 6.92 -1.25 -19.35
C TYR A 66 5.69 -1.85 -18.72
N SER A 67 5.06 -2.77 -19.45
CA SER A 67 3.94 -3.56 -18.97
C SER A 67 4.03 -5.01 -19.45
N THR A 68 3.51 -5.93 -18.66
CA THR A 68 3.39 -7.35 -19.02
C THR A 68 2.23 -7.98 -18.26
N ARG A 69 1.63 -9.03 -18.80
CA ARG A 69 0.73 -9.88 -18.03
C ARG A 69 1.52 -10.97 -17.32
N LEU A 70 1.14 -11.26 -16.08
CA LEU A 70 1.70 -12.41 -15.38
C LEU A 70 1.33 -13.70 -16.10
N LYS A 71 2.27 -14.65 -16.10
CA LYS A 71 2.12 -15.95 -16.72
C LYS A 71 1.73 -16.99 -15.67
N ARG A 72 0.84 -17.89 -16.03
CA ARG A 72 0.55 -19.08 -15.22
C ARG A 72 1.80 -19.94 -15.09
N SER A 73 2.03 -20.43 -13.88
CA SER A 73 3.26 -21.14 -13.53
C SER A 73 3.32 -22.56 -14.13
N TYR A 74 2.17 -23.15 -14.47
CA TYR A 74 2.09 -24.53 -14.96
C TYR A 74 2.13 -24.67 -16.50
N ASP A 75 1.66 -23.68 -17.25
CA ASP A 75 1.62 -23.73 -18.72
C ASP A 75 2.18 -22.47 -19.42
N GLY A 76 2.57 -21.44 -18.66
CA GLY A 76 3.20 -20.23 -19.19
C GLY A 76 2.25 -19.27 -19.90
N VAL A 77 0.94 -19.53 -19.91
CA VAL A 77 -0.05 -18.66 -20.57
C VAL A 77 -0.13 -17.31 -19.86
N ALA A 78 -0.07 -16.22 -20.62
CA ALA A 78 -0.04 -14.84 -20.13
C ALA A 78 -1.44 -14.24 -19.96
N ASP A 79 -2.27 -14.84 -19.10
CA ASP A 79 -3.64 -14.39 -18.82
C ASP A 79 -3.85 -13.90 -17.39
N GLY A 80 -2.77 -13.75 -16.61
CA GLY A 80 -2.82 -13.23 -15.25
C GLY A 80 -3.00 -11.71 -15.15
N PRO A 81 -2.85 -11.17 -13.92
CA PRO A 81 -2.86 -9.73 -13.63
C PRO A 81 -1.89 -8.92 -14.49
N LEU A 82 -2.20 -7.63 -14.69
CA LEU A 82 -1.34 -6.70 -15.43
C LEU A 82 -0.29 -6.11 -14.48
N LEU A 83 0.99 -6.33 -14.80
CA LEU A 83 2.14 -5.77 -14.10
C LEU A 83 2.74 -4.62 -14.92
N GLU A 84 2.99 -3.51 -14.27
CA GLU A 84 3.57 -2.32 -14.89
C GLU A 84 4.74 -1.78 -14.08
N LEU A 85 5.80 -1.41 -14.79
CA LEU A 85 6.90 -0.61 -14.27
C LEU A 85 6.59 0.85 -14.51
N ARG A 86 6.61 1.66 -13.45
CA ARG A 86 6.34 3.09 -13.52
C ARG A 86 7.56 3.88 -13.07
N TYR A 87 7.73 5.06 -13.69
CA TYR A 87 8.82 5.96 -13.41
C TYR A 87 8.34 7.41 -13.30
N SER A 88 8.88 8.15 -12.35
CA SER A 88 8.76 9.61 -12.22
C SER A 88 10.10 10.28 -12.51
N PRO A 89 10.22 11.07 -13.59
CA PRO A 89 11.41 11.89 -13.84
C PRO A 89 11.62 12.99 -12.79
N SER A 90 10.55 13.55 -12.21
CA SER A 90 10.65 14.67 -11.25
C SER A 90 11.15 14.22 -9.89
N CYS A 91 10.80 13.01 -9.46
CA CYS A 91 11.28 12.44 -8.19
C CYS A 91 12.40 11.41 -8.39
N ARG A 92 12.69 11.05 -9.64
CA ARG A 92 13.66 10.01 -10.02
C ARG A 92 13.42 8.71 -9.25
N THR A 93 12.16 8.29 -9.22
CA THR A 93 11.73 7.08 -8.52
C THR A 93 11.02 6.12 -9.45
N VAL A 94 11.11 4.85 -9.10
CA VAL A 94 10.55 3.71 -9.81
C VAL A 94 9.66 2.92 -8.86
N TRP A 95 8.54 2.41 -9.36
CA TRP A 95 7.68 1.52 -8.60
C TRP A 95 6.88 0.59 -9.53
N GLY A 96 6.35 -0.46 -8.95
CA GLY A 96 5.44 -1.39 -9.61
C GLY A 96 3.98 -1.01 -9.41
N ARG A 97 3.16 -1.22 -10.45
CA ARG A 97 1.70 -1.33 -10.33
C ARG A 97 1.27 -2.72 -10.75
N LEU A 98 0.46 -3.38 -9.93
CA LEU A 98 -0.19 -4.64 -10.27
C LEU A 98 -1.71 -4.43 -10.22
N THR A 99 -2.38 -4.64 -11.36
CA THR A 99 -3.83 -4.48 -11.50
C THR A 99 -4.50 -5.84 -11.69
N GLY A 100 -5.62 -6.05 -11.00
CA GLY A 100 -6.30 -7.35 -10.97
C GLY A 100 -5.72 -8.31 -9.94
N ALA A 101 -5.09 -7.78 -8.89
CA ALA A 101 -4.43 -8.54 -7.85
C ALA A 101 -5.42 -9.11 -6.83
N TRP A 102 -5.01 -10.20 -6.18
CA TRP A 102 -5.73 -10.81 -5.06
C TRP A 102 -4.96 -10.60 -3.76
N GLY A 103 -5.67 -10.34 -2.68
CA GLY A 103 -5.13 -10.32 -1.33
C GLY A 103 -4.76 -11.72 -0.83
N THR A 104 -4.01 -11.77 0.25
CA THR A 104 -3.87 -12.99 1.04
C THR A 104 -5.24 -13.42 1.58
N ASP A 105 -5.51 -14.72 1.60
CA ASP A 105 -6.66 -15.31 2.28
C ASP A 105 -6.21 -16.44 3.22
N TYR A 106 -7.13 -17.29 3.69
CA TYR A 106 -6.82 -18.33 4.68
C TYR A 106 -5.81 -19.37 4.19
N ASP A 107 -5.87 -19.75 2.91
CA ASP A 107 -5.10 -20.87 2.36
C ASP A 107 -4.17 -20.45 1.21
N GLN A 108 -4.19 -19.17 0.85
CA GLN A 108 -3.49 -18.64 -0.33
C GLN A 108 -2.65 -17.42 0.03
N SER A 109 -1.43 -17.36 -0.52
CA SER A 109 -0.48 -16.30 -0.20
C SER A 109 -0.87 -14.93 -0.78
N GLY A 110 -1.78 -14.91 -1.76
CA GLY A 110 -2.19 -13.73 -2.51
C GLY A 110 -1.12 -13.24 -3.48
N CYS A 111 -1.32 -12.03 -4.00
CA CYS A 111 -0.37 -11.33 -4.84
C CYS A 111 0.64 -10.51 -4.03
N THR A 112 1.88 -10.47 -4.52
CA THR A 112 2.92 -9.55 -4.08
C THR A 112 3.52 -8.87 -5.30
N VAL A 113 3.60 -7.54 -5.27
CA VAL A 113 4.33 -6.74 -6.26
C VAL A 113 5.61 -6.24 -5.62
N THR A 114 6.73 -6.33 -6.33
CA THR A 114 8.06 -5.93 -5.84
C THR A 114 8.80 -5.15 -6.91
N VAL A 115 9.31 -3.98 -6.55
CA VAL A 115 10.32 -3.27 -7.36
C VAL A 115 11.71 -3.72 -6.92
N HIS A 116 12.62 -3.93 -7.86
CA HIS A 116 14.01 -4.31 -7.64
C HIS A 116 14.94 -3.37 -8.39
N ARG A 117 15.95 -2.82 -7.70
CA ARG A 117 17.00 -2.01 -8.32
C ARG A 117 18.27 -2.82 -8.56
N ASN A 118 18.76 -2.77 -9.79
CA ASN A 118 19.82 -3.67 -10.25
C ASN A 118 21.20 -3.37 -9.66
N SER A 119 21.46 -2.13 -9.20
CA SER A 119 22.79 -1.73 -8.74
C SER A 119 23.18 -2.33 -7.39
N ASP A 120 22.23 -2.45 -6.47
CA ASP A 120 22.47 -2.86 -5.09
C ASP A 120 21.45 -3.87 -4.56
N GLY A 121 20.51 -4.31 -5.41
CA GLY A 121 19.53 -5.32 -5.07
C GLY A 121 18.46 -4.84 -4.09
N GLN A 122 18.31 -3.53 -3.89
CA GLN A 122 17.28 -2.99 -3.02
C GLN A 122 15.89 -3.34 -3.56
N GLU A 123 15.07 -3.95 -2.70
CA GLU A 123 13.71 -4.38 -3.03
C GLU A 123 12.69 -3.77 -2.09
N TYR A 124 11.57 -3.33 -2.64
CA TYR A 124 10.38 -2.98 -1.88
C TYR A 124 9.16 -3.69 -2.41
N SER A 125 8.44 -4.34 -1.50
CA SER A 125 7.30 -5.18 -1.80
C SER A 125 6.04 -4.69 -1.12
N ARG A 126 4.88 -4.94 -1.74
CA ARG A 126 3.57 -4.73 -1.12
C ARG A 126 2.61 -5.83 -1.54
N LYS A 127 1.63 -6.10 -0.68
CA LYS A 127 0.51 -6.99 -0.95
C LYS A 127 -0.81 -6.21 -0.91
N PRO A 128 -1.86 -6.66 -1.62
CA PRO A 128 -3.21 -6.17 -1.40
C PRO A 128 -3.70 -6.50 0.02
N ALA A 129 -4.76 -5.81 0.47
CA ALA A 129 -5.40 -6.11 1.74
C ALA A 129 -5.94 -7.54 1.79
N PHE A 130 -6.05 -8.13 2.98
CA PHE A 130 -6.60 -9.48 3.19
C PHE A 130 -7.99 -9.62 2.54
N GLY A 131 -8.21 -10.69 1.78
CA GLY A 131 -9.47 -10.97 1.08
C GLY A 131 -9.80 -10.04 -0.09
N ALA A 132 -8.90 -9.12 -0.46
CA ALA A 132 -9.14 -8.23 -1.60
C ALA A 132 -9.21 -9.02 -2.92
N THR A 133 -10.12 -8.64 -3.81
CA THR A 133 -10.26 -9.24 -5.15
C THR A 133 -10.20 -8.15 -6.21
N ASN A 134 -9.58 -8.45 -7.35
CA ASN A 134 -9.41 -7.52 -8.48
C ASN A 134 -8.81 -6.15 -8.06
N ALA A 135 -7.89 -6.17 -7.09
CA ALA A 135 -7.31 -4.96 -6.52
C ALA A 135 -6.22 -4.36 -7.42
N THR A 136 -5.98 -3.06 -7.25
CA THR A 136 -4.76 -2.40 -7.70
C THR A 136 -3.84 -2.27 -6.50
N VAL A 137 -2.59 -2.73 -6.63
CA VAL A 137 -1.56 -2.60 -5.60
C VAL A 137 -0.30 -2.02 -6.20
N TRP A 138 0.34 -1.14 -5.45
CA TRP A 138 1.61 -0.53 -5.80
C TRP A 138 2.72 -1.15 -4.96
N SER A 139 3.93 -1.32 -5.51
CA SER A 139 5.09 -1.44 -4.63
C SER A 139 5.37 -0.07 -4.00
N ASN A 140 6.15 -0.03 -2.92
CA ASN A 140 6.75 1.23 -2.52
C ASN A 140 7.78 1.67 -3.57
N THR A 141 8.14 2.95 -3.55
CA THR A 141 9.07 3.56 -4.49
C THR A 141 10.53 3.27 -4.16
N VAL A 142 11.35 3.08 -5.20
CA VAL A 142 12.82 3.06 -5.14
C VAL A 142 13.38 4.24 -5.90
N TYR A 143 14.37 4.92 -5.35
CA TYR A 143 15.19 5.89 -6.03
C TYR A 143 16.00 5.23 -7.15
N ASP A 144 15.83 5.72 -8.38
CA ASP A 144 16.53 5.25 -9.57
C ASP A 144 18.05 5.36 -9.42
N ALA A 145 18.57 6.41 -8.76
CA ALA A 145 20.01 6.66 -8.63
C ALA A 145 20.81 6.61 -9.96
N GLY A 146 20.14 6.77 -11.11
CA GLY A 146 20.73 6.65 -12.44
C GLY A 146 21.02 5.21 -12.85
N VAL A 147 20.31 4.23 -12.27
CA VAL A 147 20.52 2.81 -12.52
C VAL A 147 19.22 2.11 -12.88
N ALA A 148 19.34 1.06 -13.68
CA ALA A 148 18.21 0.26 -14.11
C ALA A 148 17.48 -0.41 -12.93
N ALA A 149 16.16 -0.48 -13.02
CA ALA A 149 15.31 -1.25 -12.12
C ALA A 149 14.21 -1.97 -12.91
N TYR A 150 13.65 -3.03 -12.33
CA TYR A 150 12.50 -3.75 -12.87
C TYR A 150 11.49 -4.04 -11.77
N VAL A 151 10.30 -4.47 -12.18
CA VAL A 151 9.26 -4.92 -11.25
C VAL A 151 8.95 -6.39 -11.52
N LYS A 152 8.79 -7.15 -10.45
CA LYS A 152 8.35 -8.54 -10.46
C LYS A 152 7.10 -8.70 -9.61
N ALA A 153 6.28 -9.67 -9.95
CA ALA A 153 5.15 -10.05 -9.11
C ALA A 153 4.96 -11.57 -9.11
N ASN A 154 4.43 -12.05 -7.99
CA ASN A 154 3.96 -13.41 -7.81
C ASN A 154 2.57 -13.37 -7.19
N CYS A 155 1.65 -14.17 -7.72
CA CYS A 155 0.31 -14.35 -7.20
C CYS A 155 0.07 -15.83 -6.99
N ASP A 156 -0.28 -16.21 -5.78
CA ASP A 156 -0.71 -17.55 -5.43
C ASP A 156 -2.14 -17.46 -4.91
N THR A 157 -3.08 -17.90 -5.74
CA THR A 157 -4.52 -17.88 -5.44
C THR A 157 -5.11 -19.29 -5.40
N GLY A 158 -4.30 -20.25 -4.93
CA GLY A 158 -4.72 -21.63 -4.73
C GLY A 158 -4.30 -22.60 -5.85
N PRO A 159 -4.75 -23.87 -5.75
CA PRO A 159 -4.29 -24.94 -6.60
C PRO A 159 -4.52 -24.64 -8.10
N GLY A 160 -3.43 -24.57 -8.87
CA GLY A 160 -3.49 -24.29 -10.31
C GLY A 160 -3.66 -22.83 -10.68
N TYR A 161 -3.63 -21.89 -9.73
CA TYR A 161 -3.73 -20.45 -10.00
C TYR A 161 -2.54 -19.69 -9.41
N GLN A 162 -1.35 -20.08 -9.88
CA GLN A 162 -0.10 -19.41 -9.56
C GLN A 162 0.39 -18.62 -10.76
N TYR A 163 0.57 -17.32 -10.61
CA TYR A 163 1.03 -16.43 -11.66
C TYR A 163 2.33 -15.75 -11.26
N ASN A 164 3.28 -15.70 -12.18
CA ASN A 164 4.53 -14.99 -11.97
C ASN A 164 4.94 -14.22 -13.23
N GLY A 165 5.76 -13.20 -13.04
CA GLY A 165 6.27 -12.41 -14.15
C GLY A 165 7.09 -11.22 -13.67
N GLN A 166 7.86 -10.67 -14.60
CA GLN A 166 8.62 -9.45 -14.41
C GLN A 166 8.60 -8.61 -15.67
N THR A 167 8.72 -7.30 -15.51
CA THR A 167 8.90 -6.36 -16.62
C THR A 167 10.33 -6.44 -17.16
N ALA A 168 10.58 -5.80 -18.30
CA ALA A 168 11.93 -5.40 -18.66
C ALA A 168 12.49 -4.41 -17.62
N SER A 169 13.82 -4.28 -17.57
CA SER A 169 14.48 -3.15 -16.92
C SER A 169 14.50 -1.95 -17.87
N TYR A 170 14.36 -0.73 -17.34
CA TYR A 170 14.52 0.51 -18.12
C TYR A 170 15.95 1.04 -18.06
#